data_AF-A0A4Q2Y842-F1
#
_entry.id   AF-A0A4Q2Y842-F1
#
_cell.length_a   1.000
_cell.length_b   1.000
_cell.length_c   1.000
_cell.angle_alpha   90.00
_cell.angle_beta   90.00
_cell.angle_gamma   90.00
#
_symmetry.space_group_name_H-M   'P 1'
#
loop_
_entity.id
_entity.type
_entity.pdbx_description
1 polymer ?
#
loop_
_entity_poly.entity_id
_entity_poly.type
_entity_poly.pdbx_seq_one_letter_code
_entity_poly.pdbx_strand_id
1 'polypeptide(L)'
;DPVKDFSRAWKAGGKETRSTYRVGSTTVTRTVLASAGDDAVVIHLLADQPGALSFRVSIPADGVKREDRRQLIATPETGPASHVWVIPFESDVEPDGNGVTVRGEGEAIIVWSFSPDKTGAAELAGTWKRLAERHDPGHNPPDVTKIWHGVAEDHRKSPENSP
;
A
#
# COMPACT_ATOMS: atom_id res chain seq x y z
N ASP A 1 22.47 -7.78 -3.75
CA ASP A 1 22.29 -9.02 -4.55
C ASP A 1 21.49 -8.76 -5.81
N PRO A 2 21.86 -9.40 -6.94
CA PRO A 2 21.07 -9.30 -8.16
C PRO A 2 19.70 -9.97 -7.95
N VAL A 3 18.66 -9.40 -8.58
CA VAL A 3 17.33 -10.01 -8.62
C VAL A 3 17.38 -11.27 -9.47
N LYS A 4 16.81 -12.37 -8.96
CA LYS A 4 16.69 -13.67 -9.63
C LYS A 4 15.23 -14.11 -9.72
N ASP A 5 14.96 -15.08 -10.59
CA ASP A 5 13.67 -15.79 -10.68
C ASP A 5 12.45 -14.85 -10.83
N PHE A 6 12.64 -13.71 -11.50
CA PHE A 6 11.58 -12.73 -11.69
C PHE A 6 10.45 -13.31 -12.55
N SER A 7 9.26 -13.29 -12.00
CA SER A 7 8.01 -13.60 -12.69
C SER A 7 6.99 -12.50 -12.44
N ARG A 8 6.16 -12.21 -13.44
CA ARG A 8 5.04 -11.27 -13.33
C ARG A 8 3.85 -11.83 -14.08
N ALA A 9 2.69 -11.81 -13.44
CA ALA A 9 1.42 -12.15 -14.04
C ALA A 9 0.43 -10.99 -13.85
N TRP A 10 -0.32 -10.71 -14.91
CA TRP A 10 -1.54 -9.92 -14.86
C TRP A 10 -2.72 -10.88 -14.84
N LYS A 11 -3.60 -10.78 -13.84
CA LYS A 11 -4.85 -11.55 -13.84
C LYS A 11 -5.98 -10.68 -14.38
N ALA A 12 -6.40 -10.95 -15.60
CA ALA A 12 -7.43 -10.17 -16.29
C ALA A 12 -8.76 -10.07 -15.49
N GLY A 13 -9.24 -11.18 -14.93
CA GLY A 13 -10.46 -11.23 -14.12
C GLY A 13 -10.29 -10.86 -12.63
N GLY A 14 -9.13 -10.32 -12.25
CA GLY A 14 -8.90 -9.81 -10.89
C GLY A 14 -8.23 -8.45 -10.88
N LYS A 15 -7.99 -7.84 -12.05
CA LYS A 15 -7.24 -6.58 -12.27
C LYS A 15 -6.07 -6.37 -11.29
N GLU A 16 -5.33 -7.44 -11.03
CA GLU A 16 -4.20 -7.46 -10.10
C GLU A 16 -2.92 -7.79 -10.87
N THR A 17 -1.85 -7.07 -10.55
CA THR A 17 -0.50 -7.46 -10.96
C THR A 17 0.18 -8.15 -9.79
N ARG A 18 0.57 -9.41 -9.98
CA ARG A 18 1.41 -10.13 -9.02
C ARG A 18 2.78 -10.35 -9.62
N SER A 19 3.82 -9.98 -8.90
CA SER A 19 5.20 -10.29 -9.25
C SER A 19 5.89 -11.01 -8.10
N THR A 20 6.70 -12.01 -8.44
CA THR A 20 7.52 -12.74 -7.48
C THR A 20 8.96 -12.72 -7.98
N TYR A 21 9.91 -12.47 -7.09
CA TYR A 21 11.33 -12.44 -7.40
C TYR A 21 12.17 -12.73 -6.17
N ARG A 22 13.43 -13.12 -6.36
CA ARG A 22 14.34 -13.46 -5.28
C ARG A 22 15.49 -12.46 -5.18
N VAL A 23 15.78 -12.01 -3.96
CA VAL A 23 16.95 -11.18 -3.61
C VAL A 23 17.73 -11.93 -2.54
N GLY A 24 18.96 -12.34 -2.85
CA GLY A 24 19.71 -13.24 -1.98
C GLY A 24 19.01 -14.60 -1.81
N SER A 25 18.65 -14.94 -0.58
CA SER A 25 17.85 -16.13 -0.23
C SER A 25 16.35 -15.86 -0.08
N THR A 26 15.92 -14.59 -0.10
CA THR A 26 14.55 -14.19 0.19
C THR A 26 13.73 -14.09 -1.09
N THR A 27 12.60 -14.78 -1.12
CA THR A 27 11.56 -14.58 -2.14
C THR A 27 10.63 -13.46 -1.69
N VAL A 28 10.47 -12.46 -2.55
CA VAL A 28 9.53 -11.36 -2.35
C VAL A 28 8.37 -11.53 -3.33
N THR A 29 7.16 -11.50 -2.81
CA THR A 29 5.93 -11.34 -3.59
C THR A 29 5.43 -9.91 -3.45
N ARG A 30 5.14 -9.28 -4.58
CA ARG A 30 4.45 -7.99 -4.65
C ARG A 30 3.13 -8.16 -5.39
N THR A 31 2.04 -7.77 -4.74
CA THR A 31 0.70 -7.68 -5.35
C THR A 31 0.31 -6.22 -5.44
N VAL A 32 -0.15 -5.79 -6.61
CA VAL A 32 -0.66 -4.42 -6.83
C VAL A 32 -2.10 -4.51 -7.31
N LEU A 33 -3.00 -3.86 -6.56
CA LEU A 33 -4.42 -3.75 -6.82
C LEU A 33 -4.77 -2.28 -7.07
N ALA A 34 -5.56 -1.99 -8.10
CA ALA A 34 -6.23 -0.70 -8.25
C ALA A 34 -7.71 -0.89 -7.94
N SER A 35 -8.08 -0.72 -6.66
CA SER A 35 -9.43 -1.01 -6.16
C SER A 35 -10.34 0.18 -6.38
N ALA A 36 -11.28 0.04 -7.32
CA ALA A 36 -12.30 1.05 -7.59
C ALA A 36 -13.25 1.23 -6.39
N GLY A 37 -13.60 0.15 -5.69
CA GLY A 37 -14.49 0.20 -4.51
C GLY A 37 -13.85 0.87 -3.28
N ASP A 38 -12.52 0.93 -3.24
CA ASP A 38 -11.75 1.58 -2.17
C ASP A 38 -11.22 2.96 -2.57
N ASP A 39 -11.37 3.33 -3.85
CA ASP A 39 -10.73 4.50 -4.45
C ASP A 39 -9.23 4.61 -4.10
N ALA A 40 -8.53 3.48 -4.25
CA ALA A 40 -7.14 3.36 -3.84
C ALA A 40 -6.35 2.34 -4.67
N VAL A 41 -5.06 2.65 -4.88
CA VAL A 41 -4.05 1.67 -5.25
C VAL A 41 -3.48 1.05 -3.98
N VAL A 42 -3.53 -0.27 -3.89
CA VAL A 42 -3.00 -1.04 -2.76
C VAL A 42 -1.85 -1.90 -3.23
N ILE A 43 -0.69 -1.74 -2.59
CA ILE A 43 0.52 -2.52 -2.85
C ILE A 43 0.79 -3.36 -1.62
N HIS A 44 0.75 -4.68 -1.78
CA HIS A 44 1.12 -5.64 -0.75
C HIS A 44 2.49 -6.23 -1.05
N LEU A 45 3.36 -6.24 -0.04
CA LEU A 45 4.69 -6.81 -0.07
C LEU A 45 4.77 -7.92 0.96
N LEU A 46 5.23 -9.09 0.55
CA LEU A 46 5.43 -10.25 1.41
C LEU A 46 6.79 -10.87 1.11
N ALA A 47 7.61 -11.04 2.14
CA ALA A 47 8.80 -11.87 2.11
C ALA A 47 8.50 -13.27 2.68
N ASP A 48 9.16 -14.29 2.13
CA ASP A 48 9.12 -15.66 2.68
C ASP A 48 9.98 -15.84 3.95
N GLN A 49 10.76 -14.82 4.31
CA GLN A 49 11.57 -14.76 5.52
C GLN A 49 11.14 -13.55 6.36
N PRO A 50 10.76 -13.74 7.64
CA PRO A 50 10.50 -12.64 8.56
C PRO A 50 11.70 -11.70 8.62
N GLY A 51 11.45 -10.40 8.73
CA GLY A 51 12.51 -9.40 8.85
C GLY A 51 13.25 -9.05 7.56
N ALA A 52 12.91 -9.65 6.42
CA ALA A 52 13.71 -9.51 5.19
C ALA A 52 13.34 -8.29 4.32
N LEU A 53 12.20 -7.65 4.55
CA LEU A 53 11.80 -6.43 3.85
C LEU A 53 12.43 -5.21 4.50
N SER A 54 13.15 -4.43 3.70
CA SER A 54 13.58 -3.08 4.05
C SER A 54 13.46 -2.20 2.81
N PHE A 55 12.66 -1.14 2.89
CA PHE A 55 12.38 -0.27 1.76
C PHE A 55 11.99 1.13 2.23
N ARG A 56 12.07 2.09 1.31
CA ARG A 56 11.61 3.46 1.52
C ARG A 56 10.49 3.77 0.55
N VAL A 57 9.43 4.37 1.06
CA VAL A 57 8.34 4.95 0.26
C VAL A 57 8.53 6.47 0.22
N SER A 58 8.49 7.04 -0.97
CA SER A 58 8.53 8.48 -1.19
C SER A 58 7.62 8.87 -2.35
N ILE A 59 7.13 10.11 -2.33
CA ILE A 59 6.39 10.71 -3.44
C ILE A 59 7.36 11.68 -4.14
N PRO A 60 7.66 11.51 -5.44
CA PRO A 60 8.57 12.39 -6.17
C PRO A 60 7.84 13.70 -6.54
N ALA A 61 7.46 14.48 -5.53
CA ALA A 61 6.78 15.76 -5.67
C ALA A 61 7.33 16.76 -4.66
N ASP A 62 7.24 18.05 -4.98
CA ASP A 62 7.57 19.11 -4.03
C ASP A 62 6.48 19.24 -2.95
N GLY A 63 6.88 19.73 -1.78
CA GLY A 63 5.93 20.04 -0.71
C GLY A 63 5.26 18.83 -0.05
N VAL A 64 5.85 17.63 -0.17
CA VAL A 64 5.37 16.43 0.55
C VAL A 64 5.45 16.65 2.05
N LYS A 65 4.32 16.50 2.72
CA LYS A 65 4.16 16.61 4.17
C LYS A 65 3.89 15.26 4.80
N ARG A 66 4.08 15.20 6.11
CA ARG A 66 3.70 14.06 6.95
C ARG A 66 2.79 14.56 8.05
N GLU A 67 1.62 13.95 8.17
CA GLU A 67 0.71 14.19 9.30
C GLU A 67 0.90 13.14 10.40
N ASP A 68 1.33 11.93 10.03
CA ASP A 68 1.69 10.84 10.94
C ASP A 68 2.99 10.18 10.49
N ARG A 69 3.61 9.37 11.36
CA ARG A 69 4.82 8.63 11.02
C ARG A 69 4.62 7.70 9.82
N ARG A 70 3.40 7.23 9.57
CA ARG A 70 3.06 6.29 8.48
C ARG A 70 2.45 6.95 7.25
N GLN A 71 2.33 8.28 7.23
CA GLN A 71 1.59 9.01 6.19
C GLN A 71 2.49 9.93 5.38
N LEU A 72 2.32 9.95 4.07
CA LEU A 72 2.86 10.95 3.15
C LEU A 72 1.73 11.63 2.40
N ILE A 73 1.74 12.95 2.38
CA ILE A 73 0.70 13.77 1.76
C ILE A 73 1.36 14.73 0.77
N ALA A 74 0.94 14.68 -0.49
CA ALA A 74 1.36 15.63 -1.50
C ALA A 74 0.15 16.43 -1.98
N THR A 75 0.22 17.76 -1.88
CA THR A 75 -0.80 18.68 -2.39
C THR A 75 -0.13 19.71 -3.31
N PRO A 76 0.30 19.31 -4.51
CA PRO A 76 1.01 20.21 -5.42
C PRO A 76 0.08 21.31 -5.92
N GLU A 77 0.65 22.41 -6.42
CA GLU A 77 -0.13 23.49 -7.05
C GLU A 77 -0.80 23.03 -8.35
N THR A 78 -0.14 22.12 -9.08
CA THR A 78 -0.66 21.48 -10.30
C THR A 78 -0.53 19.96 -10.20
N GLY A 79 -1.55 19.25 -10.69
CA GLY A 79 -1.62 17.79 -10.63
C GLY A 79 -2.37 17.25 -9.40
N PRO A 80 -2.40 15.91 -9.24
CA PRO A 80 -3.26 15.28 -8.25
C PRO A 80 -2.73 15.45 -6.83
N ALA A 81 -3.64 15.70 -5.88
CA ALA A 81 -3.35 15.48 -4.47
C ALA A 81 -3.19 13.98 -4.22
N SER A 82 -2.27 13.59 -3.34
CA SER A 82 -1.99 12.20 -3.01
C SER A 82 -1.88 12.01 -1.50
N HIS A 83 -2.43 10.91 -1.01
CA HIS A 83 -2.26 10.43 0.35
C HIS A 83 -1.77 8.98 0.31
N VAL A 84 -0.62 8.72 0.91
CA VAL A 84 0.00 7.40 1.00
C VAL A 84 0.12 6.98 2.46
N TRP A 85 -0.44 5.83 2.80
CA TRP A 85 -0.24 5.13 4.06
C TRP A 85 0.75 4.00 3.87
N VAL A 86 1.70 3.85 4.79
CA VAL A 86 2.70 2.77 4.82
C VAL A 86 2.52 2.00 6.11
N ILE A 87 1.98 0.78 6.01
CA ILE A 87 1.57 -0.02 7.16
C ILE A 87 2.40 -1.33 7.20
N PRO A 88 3.47 -1.35 8.00
CA PRO A 88 4.13 -2.59 8.44
C PRO A 88 3.18 -3.52 9.21
N PHE A 89 3.42 -4.84 9.17
CA PHE A 89 2.63 -5.84 9.90
C PHE A 89 3.21 -6.16 11.28
N GLU A 90 4.54 -6.10 11.43
CA GLU A 90 5.25 -6.59 12.62
C GLU A 90 5.85 -5.45 13.44
N SER A 91 6.38 -4.42 12.77
CA SER A 91 7.09 -3.32 13.41
C SER A 91 6.48 -1.94 13.12
N ASP A 92 7.19 -0.90 13.54
CA ASP A 92 6.80 0.49 13.28
C ASP A 92 7.73 1.10 12.23
N VAL A 93 7.34 2.24 11.68
CA VAL A 93 8.11 2.90 10.62
C VAL A 93 9.11 3.90 11.18
N GLU A 94 10.22 4.07 10.47
CA GLU A 94 11.19 5.13 10.73
C GLU A 94 10.91 6.36 9.87
N PRO A 95 10.96 7.58 10.43
CA PRO A 95 10.92 8.79 9.64
C PRO A 95 12.22 8.98 8.84
N ASP A 96 12.12 9.25 7.53
CA ASP A 96 13.27 9.58 6.68
C ASP A 96 12.95 10.74 5.73
N GLY A 97 13.21 11.98 6.20
CA GLY A 97 12.94 13.20 5.44
C GLY A 97 11.51 13.23 4.89
N ASN A 98 11.39 13.33 3.56
CA ASN A 98 10.12 13.34 2.82
C ASN A 98 9.62 11.91 2.46
N GLY A 99 10.02 10.90 3.24
CA GLY A 99 9.65 9.52 3.01
C GLY A 99 9.38 8.76 4.31
N VAL A 100 8.86 7.55 4.15
CA VAL A 100 8.64 6.59 5.23
C VAL A 100 9.51 5.37 4.96
N THR A 101 10.32 5.00 5.94
CA THR A 101 11.22 3.86 5.84
C THR A 101 10.69 2.70 6.68
N VAL A 102 10.61 1.54 6.05
CA VAL A 102 10.28 0.27 6.67
C VAL A 102 11.57 -0.55 6.77
N ARG A 103 11.84 -1.13 7.94
CA ARG A 103 13.01 -1.97 8.17
C ARG A 103 12.60 -3.23 8.91
N GLY A 104 13.17 -4.35 8.51
CA GLY A 104 13.04 -5.58 9.26
C GLY A 104 11.63 -6.14 9.28
N GLU A 105 10.88 -6.09 8.17
CA GLU A 105 9.52 -6.64 8.09
C GLU A 105 9.42 -7.95 7.30
N GLY A 106 8.51 -8.84 7.69
CA GLY A 106 8.05 -9.94 6.84
C GLY A 106 7.00 -9.50 5.80
N GLU A 107 6.16 -8.53 6.15
CA GLU A 107 4.97 -8.16 5.38
C GLU A 107 4.61 -6.67 5.56
N ALA A 108 4.12 -6.03 4.50
CA ALA A 108 3.67 -4.65 4.54
C ALA A 108 2.60 -4.37 3.49
N ILE A 109 1.72 -3.41 3.77
CA ILE A 109 0.85 -2.79 2.77
C ILE A 109 1.14 -1.30 2.62
N ILE A 110 1.01 -0.82 1.39
CA ILE A 110 1.03 0.60 1.03
C ILE A 110 -0.32 0.90 0.40
N VAL A 111 -1.05 1.86 0.98
CA VAL A 111 -2.34 2.33 0.45
C VAL A 111 -2.14 3.72 -0.10
N TRP A 112 -2.34 3.88 -1.40
CA TRP A 112 -2.17 5.15 -2.11
C TRP A 112 -3.51 5.56 -2.72
N SER A 113 -4.02 6.70 -2.25
CA SER A 113 -5.23 7.33 -2.80
C SER A 113 -4.86 8.70 -3.37
N PHE A 114 -5.59 9.15 -4.39
CA PHE A 114 -5.33 10.41 -5.07
C PHE A 114 -6.63 11.09 -5.48
N SER A 115 -6.60 12.41 -5.50
CA SER A 115 -7.69 13.27 -5.97
C SER A 115 -7.16 14.12 -7.12
N PRO A 116 -7.94 14.36 -8.18
CA PRO A 116 -7.49 15.16 -9.33
C PRO A 116 -7.15 16.60 -8.95
N ASP A 117 -7.69 17.09 -7.84
CA ASP A 117 -7.40 18.41 -7.28
C ASP A 117 -7.23 18.38 -5.75
N LYS A 118 -6.88 19.55 -5.19
CA LYS A 118 -6.65 19.73 -3.74
C LYS A 118 -7.92 19.66 -2.88
N THR A 119 -9.12 19.75 -3.47
CA THR A 119 -10.39 19.79 -2.72
C THR A 119 -10.72 18.44 -2.10
N GLY A 120 -10.33 17.34 -2.75
CA GLY A 120 -10.49 15.98 -2.22
C GLY A 120 -9.48 15.57 -1.15
N ALA A 121 -8.49 16.40 -0.80
CA ALA A 121 -7.41 16.01 0.12
C ALA A 121 -7.92 15.53 1.51
N ALA A 122 -9.00 16.12 2.01
CA ALA A 122 -9.62 15.70 3.28
C ALA A 122 -10.24 14.30 3.20
N GLU A 123 -10.82 13.93 2.06
CA GLU A 123 -11.40 12.59 1.85
C GLU A 123 -10.32 11.51 1.77
N LEU A 124 -9.17 11.84 1.16
CA LEU A 124 -8.02 10.93 1.06
C LEU A 124 -7.46 10.55 2.44
N ALA A 125 -7.47 11.47 3.41
CA ALA A 125 -7.02 11.19 4.77
C ALA A 125 -7.87 10.12 5.47
N GLY A 126 -9.13 9.98 5.08
CA GLY A 126 -10.04 8.97 5.63
C GLY A 126 -9.82 7.56 5.08
N THR A 127 -9.05 7.36 4.01
CA THR A 127 -8.99 6.08 3.29
C THR A 127 -8.61 4.91 4.18
N TRP A 128 -7.50 4.99 4.92
CA TRP A 128 -7.09 3.93 5.84
C TRP A 128 -8.13 3.64 6.93
N LYS A 129 -8.71 4.71 7.50
CA LYS A 129 -9.77 4.58 8.53
C LYS A 129 -11.01 3.88 7.97
N ARG A 130 -11.44 4.18 6.74
CA ARG A 130 -12.57 3.52 6.07
C ARG A 130 -12.29 2.04 5.86
N LEU A 131 -11.08 1.68 5.42
CA LEU A 131 -10.67 0.28 5.24
C LEU A 131 -10.66 -0.47 6.57
N ALA A 132 -10.08 0.13 7.62
CA ALA A 132 -10.06 -0.45 8.96
C ALA A 132 -11.48 -0.68 9.51
N GLU A 133 -12.36 0.31 9.42
CA GLU A 133 -13.75 0.19 9.87
C GLU A 133 -14.51 -0.89 9.10
N ARG A 134 -14.25 -1.04 7.80
CA ARG A 134 -14.94 -2.03 6.96
C ARG A 134 -14.49 -3.46 7.25
N HIS A 135 -13.18 -3.69 7.43
CA HIS A 135 -12.62 -5.04 7.46
C HIS A 135 -12.20 -5.52 8.85
N ASP A 136 -12.03 -4.61 9.81
CA ASP A 136 -11.75 -4.94 11.21
C ASP A 136 -12.39 -3.94 12.19
N PRO A 137 -13.74 -3.82 12.20
CA PRO A 137 -14.44 -2.84 13.01
C PRO A 137 -14.16 -3.03 14.51
N GLY A 138 -14.00 -1.90 15.22
CA GLY A 138 -13.88 -1.88 16.69
C GLY A 138 -12.49 -2.20 17.26
N HIS A 139 -11.47 -2.47 16.43
CA HIS A 139 -10.11 -2.75 16.90
C HIS A 139 -9.19 -1.52 16.78
N ASN A 140 -8.33 -1.31 17.78
CA ASN A 140 -7.33 -0.24 17.79
C ASN A 140 -6.03 -0.71 18.47
N PRO A 141 -4.91 -0.88 17.75
CA PRO A 141 -4.80 -0.72 16.30
C PRO A 141 -5.61 -1.79 15.54
N PRO A 142 -6.04 -1.51 14.30
CA PRO A 142 -6.72 -2.50 13.49
C PRO A 142 -5.77 -3.59 12.99
N ASP A 143 -6.30 -4.79 12.77
CA ASP A 143 -5.61 -5.96 12.22
C ASP A 143 -5.38 -5.78 10.72
N VAL A 144 -4.12 -5.50 10.37
CA VAL A 144 -3.67 -5.23 9.00
C VAL A 144 -3.86 -6.46 8.10
N THR A 145 -3.77 -7.67 8.65
CA THR A 145 -3.96 -8.93 7.91
C THR A 145 -5.40 -9.05 7.44
N LYS A 146 -6.37 -8.76 8.33
CA LYS A 146 -7.80 -8.75 7.97
C LYS A 146 -8.11 -7.69 6.92
N ILE A 147 -7.53 -6.50 7.06
CA ILE A 147 -7.72 -5.40 6.09
C ILE A 147 -7.21 -5.82 4.71
N TRP A 148 -5.99 -6.37 4.61
CA TRP A 148 -5.44 -6.83 3.35
C TRP A 148 -6.31 -7.91 2.70
N HIS A 149 -6.69 -8.94 3.45
CA HIS A 149 -7.52 -10.02 2.91
C HIS A 149 -8.89 -9.53 2.47
N GLY A 150 -9.52 -8.63 3.25
CA GLY A 150 -10.80 -8.01 2.91
C GLY A 150 -10.73 -7.19 1.62
N VAL A 151 -9.75 -6.29 1.51
CA VAL A 151 -9.51 -5.49 0.29
C VAL A 151 -9.27 -6.40 -0.92
N ALA A 152 -8.40 -7.40 -0.78
CA ALA A 152 -8.08 -8.31 -1.87
C ALA A 152 -9.30 -9.14 -2.29
N GLU A 153 -10.16 -9.52 -1.36
CA GLU A 153 -11.40 -10.27 -1.64
C GLU A 153 -12.45 -9.39 -2.32
N ASP A 154 -12.73 -8.20 -1.79
CA ASP A 154 -13.68 -7.25 -2.37
C ASP A 154 -13.25 -6.82 -3.77
N HIS A 155 -11.96 -6.54 -3.98
CA HIS A 155 -11.39 -6.23 -5.29
C HIS A 155 -11.64 -7.35 -6.31
N ARG A 156 -11.50 -8.62 -5.91
CA ARG A 156 -11.76 -9.79 -6.77
C ARG A 156 -13.24 -10.04 -7.04
N LYS A 157 -14.13 -9.64 -6.13
CA LYS A 157 -15.59 -9.81 -6.27
C LYS A 157 -16.27 -8.65 -6.99
N SER A 158 -15.60 -7.50 -7.12
CA SER A 158 -16.20 -6.31 -7.72
C SER A 158 -16.71 -6.61 -9.15
N PRO A 159 -17.94 -6.20 -9.51
CA PRO A 159 -18.48 -6.36 -10.86
C PRO A 159 -17.61 -5.70 -11.91
N GLU A 160 -16.98 -4.57 -11.56
CA GLU A 160 -16.07 -3.86 -12.45
C GLU A 160 -14.81 -4.68 -12.76
N ASN A 161 -14.47 -5.66 -11.92
CA ASN A 161 -13.28 -6.50 -12.01
C ASN A 161 -13.57 -7.95 -12.43
N SER A 162 -14.85 -8.31 -12.59
CA SER A 162 -15.27 -9.62 -13.08
C SER A 162 -15.03 -9.75 -14.58
N PRO A 163 -14.56 -10.91 -15.08
CA PRO A 163 -14.26 -11.13 -16.50
C PRO A 163 -15.49 -11.08 -17.41
#